data_AF-A0A931R3U0-F1
#
_entry.id   AF-A0A931R3U0-F1
#
_cell.length_a   1.000
_cell.length_b   1.000
_cell.length_c   1.000
_cell.angle_alpha   90.00
_cell.angle_beta   90.00
_cell.angle_gamma   90.00
#
_symmetry.space_group_name_H-M   'P 1'
#
loop_
_entity.id
_entity.type
_entity.pdbx_description
1 polymer ?
#
loop_
_entity_poly.entity_id
_entity_poly.type
_entity_poly.pdbx_seq_one_letter_code
_entity_poly.pdbx_strand_id
1 'polypeptide(L)'
;MIVHLLTRLTITVLILLLSISTSANATPILFDFNTLTDGDTNAKVQAYMQGVLDLEFPGIKVTVTGAGAEKDYTGDRHVVGPVSNTNTVKSKTLGTSDKGVHHDGLDTFLVNKSPSDRISIEFSFPILSASFDYEIFPDGTCPKKSNTCKETTSNWPDFTFKADGVAHFRALGILPGDAGTYPNSPFSGPFNKERGPQLLGTSGDWSFPAGVTKLEFIDWPRMIGIDNLSVTPVSIPEPGSLLLFGAGLLALAARLRRVRDRSMS
;
A
#
# COMPACT_ATOMS: atom_id res chain seq x y z
N MET A 1 28.76 51.68 22.51
CA MET A 1 29.44 50.38 22.31
C MET A 1 28.56 49.17 22.64
N ILE A 2 27.79 49.19 23.75
CA ILE A 2 26.92 48.08 24.18
C ILE A 2 25.82 47.70 23.16
N VAL A 3 25.25 48.69 22.47
CA VAL A 3 24.14 48.47 21.50
C VAL A 3 24.56 47.66 20.26
N HIS A 4 25.81 47.81 19.79
CA HIS A 4 26.33 47.04 18.65
C HIS A 4 26.67 45.59 18.99
N LEU A 5 26.96 45.29 20.26
CA LEU A 5 27.27 43.93 20.69
C LEU A 5 25.99 43.07 20.77
N LEU A 6 24.87 43.66 21.26
CA LEU A 6 23.58 42.97 21.34
C LEU A 6 23.00 42.60 19.96
N THR A 7 23.19 43.46 18.95
CA THR A 7 22.66 43.23 17.59
C THR A 7 23.41 42.12 16.84
N ARG A 8 24.72 41.98 17.07
CA ARG A 8 25.50 40.89 16.48
C ARG A 8 25.13 39.54 17.08
N LEU A 9 24.94 39.48 18.41
CA LEU A 9 24.57 38.25 19.11
C LEU A 9 23.19 37.72 18.68
N THR A 10 22.23 38.60 18.44
CA THR A 10 20.87 38.19 17.98
C THR A 10 20.86 37.62 16.57
N ILE A 11 21.69 38.15 15.66
CA ILE A 11 21.77 37.64 14.28
C ILE A 11 22.40 36.24 14.25
N THR A 12 23.44 36.00 15.05
CA THR A 12 24.11 34.69 15.09
C THR A 12 23.22 33.60 15.70
N VAL A 13 22.45 33.92 16.74
CA VAL A 13 21.47 32.99 17.34
C VAL A 13 20.33 32.67 16.37
N LEU A 14 19.89 33.63 15.55
CA LEU A 14 18.85 33.40 14.55
C LEU A 14 19.31 32.46 13.42
N ILE A 15 20.57 32.57 12.97
CA ILE A 15 21.17 31.67 11.96
C ILE A 15 21.35 30.25 12.52
N LEU A 16 21.70 30.12 13.80
CA LEU A 16 21.86 28.82 14.46
C LEU A 16 20.50 28.12 14.71
N LEU A 17 19.43 28.88 14.93
CA LEU A 17 18.07 28.32 15.06
C LEU A 17 17.47 27.87 13.71
N LEU A 18 17.91 28.46 12.60
CA LEU A 18 17.52 28.05 11.24
C LEU A 18 18.21 26.78 10.74
N SER A 19 19.22 26.28 11.46
CA SER A 19 19.98 25.06 11.10
C SER A 19 19.49 23.80 11.80
N ILE A 20 18.46 23.89 12.65
CA ILE A 20 17.77 22.71 13.19
C ILE A 20 16.76 22.24 12.13
N SER A 21 17.28 21.68 11.04
CA SER A 21 16.47 20.94 10.07
C SER A 21 16.01 19.67 10.76
N THR A 22 14.80 19.67 11.31
CA THR A 22 14.15 18.43 11.75
C THR A 22 14.08 17.52 10.54
N SER A 23 14.70 16.35 10.62
CA SER A 23 14.50 15.30 9.61
C SER A 23 13.01 14.98 9.58
N ALA A 24 12.32 15.40 8.53
CA ALA A 24 10.94 15.01 8.29
C ALA A 24 10.96 13.50 8.01
N ASN A 25 10.61 12.71 9.02
CA ASN A 25 10.31 11.31 8.78
C ASN A 25 9.10 11.28 7.86
N ALA A 26 9.25 10.60 6.72
CA ALA A 26 8.15 10.41 5.80
C ALA A 26 7.05 9.60 6.48
N THR A 27 5.84 10.16 6.56
CA THR A 27 4.66 9.43 7.00
C THR A 27 4.33 8.36 5.95
N PRO A 28 4.04 7.11 6.35
CA PRO A 28 3.56 6.10 5.42
C PRO A 28 2.27 6.56 4.72
N ILE A 29 2.20 6.34 3.42
CA ILE A 29 1.02 6.58 2.59
C ILE A 29 0.24 5.27 2.54
N LEU A 30 -1.02 5.30 2.98
CA LEU A 30 -1.92 4.14 2.94
C LEU A 30 -2.84 4.23 1.72
N PHE A 31 -2.90 3.16 0.94
CA PHE A 31 -3.89 2.91 -0.10
C PHE A 31 -4.82 1.78 0.35
N ASP A 32 -6.06 2.13 0.69
CA ASP A 32 -7.09 1.23 1.24
C ASP A 32 -8.11 0.75 0.18
N PHE A 33 -8.06 1.30 -1.03
CA PHE A 33 -8.87 0.94 -2.20
C PHE A 33 -10.41 0.98 -2.07
N ASN A 34 -10.99 1.18 -0.89
CA ASN A 34 -12.44 1.06 -0.62
C ASN A 34 -13.33 2.04 -1.39
N THR A 35 -12.76 3.16 -1.82
CA THR A 35 -13.47 4.13 -2.65
C THR A 35 -13.63 3.68 -4.11
N LEU A 36 -12.89 2.64 -4.51
CA LEU A 36 -13.02 2.00 -5.82
C LEU A 36 -14.29 1.15 -5.88
N THR A 37 -14.84 1.06 -7.08
CA THR A 37 -16.03 0.26 -7.38
C THR A 37 -15.61 -1.09 -7.95
N ASP A 38 -16.43 -2.12 -7.72
CA ASP A 38 -16.22 -3.43 -8.31
C ASP A 38 -16.11 -3.35 -9.85
N GLY A 39 -15.06 -3.94 -10.41
CA GLY A 39 -14.75 -3.89 -11.83
C GLY A 39 -13.98 -2.65 -12.31
N ASP A 40 -13.58 -1.74 -11.41
CA ASP A 40 -12.72 -0.60 -11.79
C ASP A 40 -11.41 -1.09 -12.42
N THR A 41 -10.98 -0.41 -13.47
CA THR A 41 -9.83 -0.80 -14.30
C THR A 41 -8.52 -0.15 -13.84
N ASN A 42 -7.39 -0.55 -14.42
CA ASN A 42 -6.08 0.12 -14.29
C ASN A 42 -6.17 1.66 -14.24
N ALA A 43 -6.92 2.28 -15.16
CA ALA A 43 -7.01 3.73 -15.23
C ALA A 43 -7.70 4.34 -13.99
N LYS A 44 -8.69 3.64 -13.42
CA LYS A 44 -9.41 4.07 -12.22
C LYS A 44 -8.59 3.84 -10.96
N VAL A 45 -7.93 2.69 -10.86
CA VAL A 45 -6.97 2.39 -9.78
C VAL A 45 -5.85 3.42 -9.77
N GLN A 46 -5.25 3.71 -10.94
CA GLN A 46 -4.21 4.73 -11.07
C GLN A 46 -4.73 6.12 -10.67
N ALA A 47 -5.94 6.50 -11.10
CA ALA A 47 -6.52 7.79 -10.74
C ALA A 47 -6.78 7.91 -9.23
N TYR A 48 -7.24 6.84 -8.58
CA TYR A 48 -7.38 6.79 -7.12
C TYR A 48 -6.02 6.97 -6.42
N MET A 49 -5.01 6.16 -6.78
CA MET A 49 -3.70 6.25 -6.17
C MET A 49 -3.06 7.63 -6.42
N GLN A 50 -3.20 8.17 -7.62
CA GLN A 50 -2.74 9.52 -7.95
C GLN A 50 -3.44 10.57 -7.08
N GLY A 51 -4.75 10.43 -6.83
CA GLY A 51 -5.49 11.33 -5.96
C GLY A 51 -4.99 11.32 -4.51
N VAL A 52 -4.70 10.14 -3.96
CA VAL A 52 -4.08 10.00 -2.61
C VAL A 52 -2.70 10.67 -2.60
N LEU A 53 -1.89 10.42 -3.63
CA LEU A 53 -0.55 11.02 -3.75
C LEU A 53 -0.57 12.54 -3.94
N ASP A 54 -1.52 13.09 -4.68
CA ASP A 54 -1.62 14.53 -4.92
C ASP A 54 -1.99 15.32 -3.65
N LEU A 55 -2.64 14.68 -2.67
CA LEU A 55 -2.95 15.29 -1.38
C LEU A 55 -1.68 15.46 -0.52
N GLU A 56 -0.81 14.46 -0.52
CA GLU A 56 0.39 14.43 0.33
C GLU A 56 1.62 15.05 -0.36
N PHE A 57 1.78 14.84 -1.67
CA PHE A 57 2.97 15.21 -2.43
C PHE A 57 2.60 15.68 -3.86
N PRO A 58 2.13 16.92 -4.03
CA PRO A 58 1.70 17.42 -5.34
C PRO A 58 2.76 17.27 -6.43
N GLY A 59 2.37 16.69 -7.57
CA GLY A 59 3.20 16.62 -8.78
C GLY A 59 3.97 15.32 -8.97
N ILE A 60 4.01 14.42 -7.98
CA ILE A 60 4.50 13.06 -8.19
C ILE A 60 3.54 12.26 -9.07
N LYS A 61 4.02 11.16 -9.65
CA LYS A 61 3.23 10.31 -10.54
C LYS A 61 3.26 8.86 -10.09
N VAL A 62 2.17 8.16 -10.34
CA VAL A 62 2.07 6.71 -10.23
C VAL A 62 1.50 6.13 -11.52
N THR A 63 2.07 5.01 -11.96
CA THR A 63 1.57 4.22 -13.08
C THR A 63 1.13 2.87 -12.56
N VAL A 64 -0.09 2.45 -12.91
CA VAL A 64 -0.65 1.16 -12.50
C VAL A 64 -0.98 0.34 -13.74
N THR A 65 -0.54 -0.91 -13.77
CA THR A 65 -0.85 -1.86 -14.83
C THR A 65 -1.21 -3.23 -14.26
N GLY A 66 -2.03 -3.98 -15.00
CA GLY A 66 -2.48 -5.32 -14.63
C GLY A 66 -3.46 -5.41 -13.46
N ALA A 67 -3.89 -4.29 -12.87
CA ALA A 67 -4.87 -4.22 -11.79
C ALA A 67 -6.33 -4.16 -12.29
N GLY A 68 -7.21 -4.79 -11.52
CA GLY A 68 -8.64 -4.48 -11.42
C GLY A 68 -9.04 -4.38 -9.95
N ALA A 69 -10.16 -3.72 -9.64
CA ALA A 69 -10.72 -3.68 -8.30
C ALA A 69 -11.88 -4.67 -8.16
N GLU A 70 -11.93 -5.41 -7.05
CA GLU A 70 -13.03 -6.34 -6.75
C GLU A 70 -13.46 -6.19 -5.28
N LYS A 71 -14.76 -6.40 -5.01
CA LYS A 71 -15.32 -6.41 -3.64
C LYS A 71 -15.66 -7.81 -3.14
N ASP A 72 -16.00 -8.70 -4.08
CA ASP A 72 -16.39 -10.06 -3.78
C ASP A 72 -15.78 -10.99 -4.83
N TYR A 73 -14.73 -11.71 -4.43
CA TYR A 73 -14.23 -12.81 -5.22
C TYR A 73 -14.52 -14.12 -4.50
N THR A 74 -15.41 -14.93 -5.07
CA THR A 74 -15.78 -16.22 -4.47
C THR A 74 -14.95 -17.39 -4.97
N GLY A 75 -14.07 -17.19 -5.97
CA GLY A 75 -13.24 -18.23 -6.56
C GLY A 75 -14.07 -19.41 -7.06
N ASP A 76 -15.12 -19.13 -7.84
CA ASP A 76 -16.10 -20.13 -8.26
C ASP A 76 -16.69 -20.92 -7.07
N ARG A 77 -16.86 -20.24 -5.93
CA ARG A 77 -17.29 -20.76 -4.62
C ARG A 77 -16.26 -21.62 -3.87
N HIS A 78 -15.00 -21.62 -4.28
CA HIS A 78 -13.93 -22.37 -3.61
C HIS A 78 -13.22 -21.59 -2.50
N VAL A 79 -13.47 -20.29 -2.33
CA VAL A 79 -12.89 -19.54 -1.21
C VAL A 79 -13.42 -20.08 0.11
N VAL A 80 -12.50 -20.38 1.03
CA VAL A 80 -12.85 -20.98 2.32
C VAL A 80 -13.33 -19.95 3.32
N GLY A 81 -14.06 -20.41 4.32
CA GLY A 81 -14.39 -19.57 5.46
C GLY A 81 -15.21 -20.29 6.52
N PRO A 82 -15.71 -19.56 7.53
CA PRO A 82 -16.41 -20.16 8.65
C PRO A 82 -17.74 -20.81 8.23
N VAL A 83 -18.08 -21.90 8.91
CA VAL A 83 -19.40 -22.53 8.85
C VAL A 83 -20.31 -21.80 9.84
N SER A 84 -21.44 -21.28 9.36
CA SER A 84 -22.45 -20.63 10.17
C SER A 84 -23.28 -21.64 10.99
N ASN A 85 -24.08 -21.13 11.92
CA ASN A 85 -25.05 -21.93 12.68
C ASN A 85 -26.16 -22.57 11.82
N THR A 86 -26.36 -22.10 10.58
CA THR A 86 -27.31 -22.68 9.63
C THR A 86 -26.65 -23.66 8.65
N ASN A 87 -25.43 -24.13 8.96
CA ASN A 87 -24.63 -25.02 8.11
C ASN A 87 -24.35 -24.42 6.72
N THR A 88 -24.27 -23.09 6.62
CA THR A 88 -23.84 -22.41 5.40
C THR A 88 -22.39 -21.96 5.56
N VAL A 89 -21.57 -22.19 4.53
CA VAL A 89 -20.20 -21.67 4.53
C VAL A 89 -20.23 -20.27 3.95
N LYS A 90 -19.61 -19.31 4.65
CA LYS A 90 -19.38 -17.97 4.12
C LYS A 90 -17.91 -17.86 3.73
N SER A 91 -17.63 -17.44 2.49
CA SER A 91 -16.26 -17.17 2.04
C SER A 91 -15.63 -16.08 2.92
N LYS A 92 -14.33 -16.23 3.21
CA LYS A 92 -13.53 -15.21 3.87
C LYS A 92 -12.40 -14.78 2.92
N THR A 93 -12.54 -13.58 2.38
CA THR A 93 -11.61 -12.91 1.45
C THR A 93 -11.03 -11.65 2.10
N LEU A 94 -10.11 -10.97 1.39
CA LEU A 94 -9.70 -9.59 1.70
C LEU A 94 -10.91 -8.67 1.89
N GLY A 95 -11.90 -8.75 1.01
CA GLY A 95 -13.15 -7.99 1.08
C GLY A 95 -14.02 -8.24 2.34
N THR A 96 -13.65 -9.19 3.20
CA THR A 96 -14.35 -9.50 4.46
C THR A 96 -13.40 -9.60 5.65
N SER A 97 -12.12 -9.25 5.47
CA SER A 97 -11.10 -9.43 6.48
C SER A 97 -10.46 -8.09 6.86
N ASP A 98 -10.93 -7.54 7.96
CA ASP A 98 -10.62 -6.19 8.42
C ASP A 98 -9.24 -6.13 9.13
N LYS A 99 -8.16 -6.65 8.54
CA LYS A 99 -6.82 -6.72 9.17
C LYS A 99 -6.14 -5.36 9.42
N GLY A 100 -6.89 -4.28 9.57
CA GLY A 100 -6.37 -3.04 10.13
C GLY A 100 -7.35 -1.87 10.14
N VAL A 101 -8.33 -1.83 9.22
CA VAL A 101 -9.31 -0.75 9.14
C VAL A 101 -10.68 -1.34 8.88
N HIS A 102 -11.66 -1.03 9.73
CA HIS A 102 -13.02 -1.56 9.64
C HIS A 102 -13.88 -0.67 8.72
N HIS A 103 -14.68 -1.28 7.85
CA HIS A 103 -15.58 -0.58 6.95
C HIS A 103 -16.99 -1.19 7.01
N ASP A 104 -18.01 -0.37 6.74
CA ASP A 104 -19.38 -0.86 6.60
C ASP A 104 -19.53 -1.58 5.25
N GLY A 105 -19.47 -2.92 5.24
CA GLY A 105 -19.75 -3.72 4.05
C GLY A 105 -18.61 -4.64 3.63
N LEU A 106 -18.43 -4.79 2.31
CA LEU A 106 -17.28 -5.50 1.74
C LEU A 106 -16.20 -4.50 1.34
N ASP A 107 -14.97 -4.79 1.73
CA ASP A 107 -13.78 -4.01 1.39
C ASP A 107 -13.46 -4.20 -0.09
N THR A 108 -12.98 -3.14 -0.74
CA THR A 108 -12.50 -3.25 -2.12
C THR A 108 -11.01 -3.54 -2.11
N PHE A 109 -10.57 -4.55 -2.84
CA PHE A 109 -9.15 -4.89 -2.98
C PHE A 109 -8.74 -4.91 -4.45
N LEU A 110 -7.43 -4.88 -4.72
CA LEU A 110 -6.91 -5.02 -6.08
C LEU A 110 -6.66 -6.48 -6.42
N VAL A 111 -6.99 -6.88 -7.64
CA VAL A 111 -6.66 -8.18 -8.21
C VAL A 111 -5.86 -8.03 -9.50
N ASN A 112 -5.06 -9.03 -9.87
CA ASN A 112 -4.52 -9.09 -11.22
C ASN A 112 -5.65 -9.41 -12.20
N LYS A 113 -5.80 -8.59 -13.25
CA LYS A 113 -6.81 -8.82 -14.28
C LYS A 113 -6.20 -9.45 -15.52
N SER A 114 -6.83 -10.53 -15.98
CA SER A 114 -6.49 -11.19 -17.24
C SER A 114 -6.38 -10.19 -18.40
N PRO A 115 -5.35 -10.29 -19.25
CA PRO A 115 -4.40 -11.41 -19.36
C PRO A 115 -3.15 -11.28 -18.47
N SER A 116 -3.11 -10.35 -17.52
CA SER A 116 -1.92 -10.14 -16.69
C SER A 116 -1.77 -11.17 -15.57
N ASP A 117 -0.54 -11.65 -15.40
CA ASP A 117 -0.09 -12.45 -14.26
C ASP A 117 0.29 -11.58 -13.05
N ARG A 118 0.18 -10.25 -13.15
CA ARG A 118 0.69 -9.35 -12.12
C ARG A 118 -0.07 -8.03 -12.00
N ILE A 119 0.03 -7.43 -10.83
CA ILE A 119 -0.20 -6.00 -10.62
C ILE A 119 1.17 -5.33 -10.57
N SER A 120 1.37 -4.27 -11.35
CA SER A 120 2.60 -3.47 -11.31
C SER A 120 2.26 -2.02 -10.99
N ILE A 121 2.91 -1.50 -9.96
CA ILE A 121 2.76 -0.12 -9.48
C ILE A 121 4.13 0.53 -9.54
N GLU A 122 4.26 1.57 -10.37
CA GLU A 122 5.50 2.31 -10.57
C GLU A 122 5.32 3.75 -10.10
N PHE A 123 6.12 4.16 -9.12
CA PHE A 123 6.16 5.49 -8.54
C PHE A 123 7.25 6.32 -9.22
N SER A 124 7.00 7.60 -9.46
CA SER A 124 8.01 8.54 -9.98
C SER A 124 9.03 8.99 -8.92
N PHE A 125 9.02 8.37 -7.75
CA PHE A 125 9.88 8.66 -6.60
C PHE A 125 10.20 7.34 -5.88
N PRO A 126 11.34 7.26 -5.19
CA PRO A 126 11.70 6.04 -4.47
C PRO A 126 10.89 5.90 -3.17
N ILE A 127 10.48 4.66 -2.87
CA ILE A 127 9.89 4.25 -1.58
C ILE A 127 10.91 3.44 -0.77
N LEU A 128 10.92 3.68 0.55
CA LEU A 128 11.81 3.06 1.53
C LEU A 128 11.20 1.84 2.21
N SER A 129 9.87 1.70 2.19
CA SER A 129 9.23 0.48 2.66
C SER A 129 7.89 0.23 1.99
N ALA A 130 7.44 -1.02 2.05
CA ALA A 130 6.09 -1.42 1.68
C ALA A 130 5.55 -2.51 2.63
N SER A 131 4.26 -2.42 2.98
CA SER A 131 3.49 -3.51 3.59
C SER A 131 2.09 -3.58 2.98
N PHE A 132 1.49 -4.76 2.98
CA PHE A 132 0.20 -5.02 2.35
C PHE A 132 -0.43 -6.30 2.91
N ASP A 133 -1.75 -6.38 2.79
CA ASP A 133 -2.48 -7.64 2.90
C ASP A 133 -2.52 -8.34 1.55
N TYR A 134 -2.54 -9.66 1.55
CA TYR A 134 -2.57 -10.43 0.30
C TYR A 134 -3.47 -11.65 0.41
N GLU A 135 -4.01 -12.06 -0.73
CA GLU A 135 -4.77 -13.28 -0.89
C GLU A 135 -4.28 -14.06 -2.12
N ILE A 136 -4.02 -15.34 -1.91
CA ILE A 136 -3.83 -16.34 -2.96
C ILE A 136 -5.18 -17.02 -3.12
N PHE A 137 -5.85 -16.76 -4.23
CA PHE A 137 -7.17 -17.32 -4.47
C PHE A 137 -7.09 -18.80 -4.91
N PRO A 138 -8.11 -19.61 -4.59
CA PRO A 138 -8.13 -21.00 -5.00
C PRO A 138 -8.34 -21.14 -6.51
N ASP A 139 -7.64 -22.09 -7.11
CA ASP A 139 -7.96 -22.57 -8.46
C ASP A 139 -8.89 -23.81 -8.37
N GLY A 140 -10.16 -23.63 -8.72
CA GLY A 140 -11.16 -24.71 -8.77
C GLY A 140 -10.82 -25.83 -9.77
N THR A 141 -9.91 -25.58 -10.72
CA THR A 141 -9.35 -26.60 -11.62
C THR A 141 -8.15 -27.35 -11.03
N CYS A 142 -7.66 -26.91 -9.88
CA CYS A 142 -6.60 -27.49 -9.07
C CYS A 142 -7.12 -28.09 -7.72
N PRO A 143 -8.25 -28.84 -7.67
CA PRO A 143 -8.89 -29.20 -6.40
C PRO A 143 -8.30 -30.46 -5.73
N LYS A 144 -7.19 -31.01 -6.19
CA LYS A 144 -6.53 -32.18 -5.54
C LYS A 144 -5.05 -32.12 -5.86
N LYS A 145 -4.20 -32.65 -4.98
CA LYS A 145 -2.82 -33.07 -5.27
C LYS A 145 -2.80 -34.15 -6.37
N SER A 146 -3.17 -33.78 -7.60
CA SER A 146 -3.05 -34.58 -8.82
C SER A 146 -1.65 -34.39 -9.39
N ASN A 147 -1.31 -35.09 -10.47
CA ASN A 147 -0.02 -34.87 -11.13
C ASN A 147 0.14 -33.46 -11.72
N THR A 148 -0.96 -32.72 -11.92
CA THR A 148 -0.96 -31.38 -12.52
C THR A 148 -1.08 -30.25 -11.50
N CYS A 149 -1.34 -30.56 -10.22
CA CYS A 149 -1.57 -29.61 -9.14
C CYS A 149 -0.78 -30.04 -7.88
N LYS A 150 0.55 -29.99 -7.96
CA LYS A 150 1.45 -30.29 -6.82
C LYS A 150 2.17 -29.02 -6.41
N GLU A 151 2.47 -28.89 -5.12
CA GLU A 151 3.30 -27.80 -4.56
C GLU A 151 4.63 -27.61 -5.29
N THR A 152 5.18 -28.69 -5.85
CA THR A 152 6.44 -28.67 -6.60
C THR A 152 6.27 -28.37 -8.09
N THR A 153 5.03 -28.25 -8.57
CA THR A 153 4.73 -28.03 -9.98
C THR A 153 4.42 -26.58 -10.26
N SER A 154 4.52 -26.29 -11.55
CA SER A 154 4.30 -25.00 -12.15
C SER A 154 2.85 -24.46 -12.06
N ASN A 155 1.97 -25.12 -11.31
CA ASN A 155 0.55 -24.76 -11.28
C ASN A 155 0.04 -24.62 -9.84
N TRP A 156 0.93 -24.71 -8.84
CA TRP A 156 0.54 -24.47 -7.48
C TRP A 156 0.30 -22.97 -7.27
N PRO A 157 -0.85 -22.56 -6.73
CA PRO A 157 -1.11 -21.16 -6.43
C PRO A 157 0.01 -20.56 -5.58
N ASP A 158 0.65 -19.53 -6.08
CA ASP A 158 1.66 -18.79 -5.34
C ASP A 158 1.53 -17.27 -5.52
N PHE A 159 2.19 -16.56 -4.62
CA PHE A 159 2.29 -15.11 -4.62
C PHE A 159 3.75 -14.76 -4.55
N THR A 160 4.22 -13.92 -5.47
CA THR A 160 5.57 -13.36 -5.42
C THR A 160 5.50 -11.84 -5.44
N PHE A 161 6.06 -11.21 -4.42
CA PHE A 161 6.25 -9.76 -4.41
C PHE A 161 7.69 -9.42 -4.77
N LYS A 162 7.82 -8.51 -5.74
CA LYS A 162 9.09 -7.97 -6.19
C LYS A 162 9.12 -6.45 -6.05
N ALA A 163 10.32 -5.94 -5.80
CA ALA A 163 10.62 -4.52 -5.86
C ALA A 163 11.80 -4.31 -6.82
N ASP A 164 11.64 -3.42 -7.81
CA ASP A 164 12.60 -3.19 -8.90
C ASP A 164 13.16 -4.48 -9.52
N GLY A 165 12.29 -5.49 -9.71
CA GLY A 165 12.62 -6.79 -10.29
C GLY A 165 13.24 -7.81 -9.33
N VAL A 166 13.57 -7.44 -8.09
CA VAL A 166 14.12 -8.32 -7.06
C VAL A 166 12.99 -8.92 -6.22
N ALA A 167 12.96 -10.25 -6.06
CA ALA A 167 11.97 -10.90 -5.22
C ALA A 167 12.29 -10.74 -3.73
N HIS A 168 11.32 -10.23 -2.97
CA HIS A 168 11.45 -10.02 -1.52
C HIS A 168 10.59 -10.99 -0.72
N PHE A 169 9.42 -11.33 -1.24
CA PHE A 169 8.47 -12.17 -0.54
C PHE A 169 7.86 -13.19 -1.48
N ARG A 170 7.70 -14.41 -0.96
CA ARG A 170 6.98 -15.48 -1.64
C ARG A 170 6.12 -16.23 -0.64
N ALA A 171 4.87 -16.46 -0.99
CA ALA A 171 3.96 -17.32 -0.26
C ALA A 171 3.37 -18.37 -1.21
N LEU A 172 3.13 -19.57 -0.68
CA LEU A 172 2.45 -20.65 -1.39
C LEU A 172 1.04 -20.77 -0.83
N GLY A 173 0.07 -21.09 -1.68
CA GLY A 173 -1.25 -21.51 -1.24
C GLY A 173 -1.14 -22.73 -0.32
N ILE A 174 -2.00 -22.79 0.70
CA ILE A 174 -2.03 -23.89 1.67
C ILE A 174 -3.33 -24.65 1.47
N LEU A 175 -3.33 -25.96 1.72
CA LEU A 175 -4.56 -26.73 1.66
C LEU A 175 -5.53 -26.29 2.78
N PRO A 176 -6.81 -26.12 2.47
CA PRO A 176 -7.82 -25.80 3.47
C PRO A 176 -7.90 -26.82 4.62
N GLY A 177 -8.01 -26.31 5.84
CA GLY A 177 -8.09 -27.11 7.06
C GLY A 177 -6.74 -27.53 7.65
N ASP A 178 -5.64 -27.03 7.10
CA ASP A 178 -4.34 -26.98 7.78
C ASP A 178 -4.32 -25.84 8.82
N ALA A 179 -3.26 -25.75 9.63
CA ALA A 179 -3.18 -24.78 10.71
C ALA A 179 -3.36 -23.33 10.20
N GLY A 180 -4.35 -22.62 10.74
CA GLY A 180 -4.63 -21.23 10.39
C GLY A 180 -5.56 -21.02 9.19
N THR A 181 -6.09 -22.08 8.56
CA THR A 181 -7.05 -21.97 7.46
C THR A 181 -8.40 -22.59 7.81
N TYR A 182 -9.47 -22.11 7.17
CA TYR A 182 -10.78 -22.75 7.28
C TYR A 182 -10.83 -24.00 6.40
N PRO A 183 -11.48 -25.09 6.84
CA PRO A 183 -11.53 -26.31 6.05
C PRO A 183 -12.57 -26.31 4.94
N ASN A 184 -13.60 -25.46 4.99
CA ASN A 184 -14.78 -25.56 4.12
C ASN A 184 -14.91 -24.33 3.22
N SER A 185 -15.48 -24.54 2.03
CA SER A 185 -15.93 -23.50 1.10
C SER A 185 -17.42 -23.67 0.78
N PRO A 186 -18.09 -22.66 0.19
CA PRO A 186 -19.45 -22.84 -0.31
C PRO A 186 -19.58 -23.92 -1.40
N PHE A 187 -18.49 -24.30 -2.08
CA PHE A 187 -18.44 -25.41 -3.03
C PHE A 187 -18.36 -26.77 -2.34
N SER A 188 -17.45 -26.96 -1.38
CA SER A 188 -17.29 -28.23 -0.66
C SER A 188 -18.44 -28.50 0.33
N GLY A 189 -19.10 -27.42 0.77
CA GLY A 189 -20.13 -27.46 1.79
C GLY A 189 -19.55 -27.62 3.20
N PRO A 190 -20.40 -27.55 4.23
CA PRO A 190 -19.99 -27.50 5.64
C PRO A 190 -19.36 -28.80 6.16
N PHE A 191 -19.54 -29.92 5.45
CA PHE A 191 -19.12 -31.25 5.91
C PHE A 191 -17.94 -31.83 5.15
N ASN A 192 -17.50 -31.20 4.04
CA ASN A 192 -16.34 -31.67 3.27
C ASN A 192 -15.25 -30.61 3.25
N LYS A 193 -14.00 -31.06 3.34
CA LYS A 193 -12.85 -30.17 3.16
C LYS A 193 -12.75 -29.68 1.72
N GLU A 194 -12.63 -28.37 1.55
CA GLU A 194 -12.13 -27.76 0.32
C GLU A 194 -10.69 -28.23 0.09
N ARG A 195 -10.29 -28.26 -1.17
CA ARG A 195 -9.01 -28.81 -1.59
C ARG A 195 -8.27 -27.90 -2.56
N GLY A 196 -8.89 -26.81 -3.03
CA GLY A 196 -8.21 -25.73 -3.74
C GLY A 196 -7.24 -25.01 -2.78
N PRO A 197 -5.92 -25.04 -3.05
CA PRO A 197 -4.94 -24.32 -2.23
C PRO A 197 -5.21 -22.83 -2.28
N GLN A 198 -5.14 -22.17 -1.12
CA GLN A 198 -5.39 -20.73 -0.99
C GLN A 198 -4.72 -20.21 0.28
N LEU A 199 -4.56 -18.89 0.39
CA LEU A 199 -3.96 -18.30 1.58
C LEU A 199 -4.34 -16.83 1.69
N LEU A 200 -4.85 -16.44 2.87
CA LEU A 200 -5.09 -15.05 3.23
C LEU A 200 -4.06 -14.61 4.28
N GLY A 201 -3.16 -13.69 3.92
CA GLY A 201 -1.99 -13.34 4.72
C GLY A 201 -1.79 -11.84 4.88
N THR A 202 -0.69 -11.47 5.53
CA THR A 202 -0.14 -10.10 5.58
C THR A 202 1.35 -10.21 5.26
N SER A 203 1.91 -9.23 4.57
CA SER A 203 3.30 -9.29 4.11
C SER A 203 4.32 -9.00 5.20
N GLY A 204 3.91 -8.31 6.27
CA GLY A 204 4.83 -7.57 7.14
C GLY A 204 5.49 -6.39 6.42
N ASP A 205 6.39 -5.69 7.11
CA ASP A 205 7.11 -4.54 6.54
C ASP A 205 8.36 -4.97 5.77
N TRP A 206 8.43 -4.58 4.50
CA TRP A 206 9.61 -4.75 3.64
C TRP A 206 10.37 -3.44 3.55
N SER A 207 11.66 -3.44 3.91
CA SER A 207 12.51 -2.25 3.85
C SER A 207 13.41 -2.22 2.62
N PHE A 208 13.55 -1.05 2.02
CA PHE A 208 14.37 -0.78 0.83
C PHE A 208 15.36 0.37 1.13
N PRO A 209 16.53 0.09 1.72
CA PRO A 209 17.46 1.14 2.12
C PRO A 209 17.94 2.05 0.99
N ALA A 210 18.00 1.52 -0.24
CA ALA A 210 18.38 2.27 -1.43
C ALA A 210 17.19 3.00 -2.11
N GLY A 211 15.97 2.78 -1.61
CA GLY A 211 14.74 3.14 -2.32
C GLY A 211 14.45 2.19 -3.48
N VAL A 212 13.18 1.98 -3.77
CA VAL A 212 12.69 1.29 -4.98
C VAL A 212 11.60 2.11 -5.64
N THR A 213 11.42 1.97 -6.95
CA THR A 213 10.40 2.75 -7.69
C THR A 213 9.25 1.89 -8.19
N LYS A 214 9.44 0.58 -8.30
CA LYS A 214 8.46 -0.33 -8.86
C LYS A 214 8.17 -1.46 -7.89
N LEU A 215 6.88 -1.68 -7.64
CA LEU A 215 6.35 -2.84 -6.93
C LEU A 215 5.62 -3.74 -7.92
N GLU A 216 5.88 -5.05 -7.85
CA GLU A 216 5.17 -6.05 -8.64
C GLU A 216 4.62 -7.14 -7.73
N PHE A 217 3.33 -7.41 -7.86
CA PHE A 217 2.61 -8.48 -7.16
C PHE A 217 2.21 -9.50 -8.21
N ILE A 218 2.91 -10.62 -8.22
CA ILE A 218 2.83 -11.62 -9.28
C ILE A 218 2.09 -12.84 -8.73
N ASP A 219 1.04 -13.19 -9.45
CA ASP A 219 0.27 -14.41 -9.28
C ASP A 219 0.81 -15.50 -10.18
N TRP A 220 0.69 -16.72 -9.69
CA TRP A 220 0.68 -17.86 -10.58
C TRP A 220 -0.19 -18.99 -10.03
N PRO A 221 -1.21 -19.50 -10.76
CA PRO A 221 -1.59 -19.19 -12.15
C PRO A 221 -2.89 -18.40 -12.39
N ARG A 222 -3.72 -18.06 -11.38
CA ARG A 222 -5.15 -17.72 -11.63
C ARG A 222 -5.62 -16.38 -11.10
N MET A 223 -5.36 -16.05 -9.83
CA MET A 223 -5.60 -14.71 -9.30
C MET A 223 -4.89 -14.50 -7.94
N ILE A 224 -4.37 -13.29 -7.73
CA ILE A 224 -3.99 -12.75 -6.42
C ILE A 224 -4.84 -11.54 -6.09
N GLY A 225 -5.01 -11.30 -4.80
CA GLY A 225 -5.54 -10.07 -4.23
C GLY A 225 -4.48 -9.34 -3.42
N ILE A 226 -4.48 -8.00 -3.45
CA ILE A 226 -3.75 -7.17 -2.48
C ILE A 226 -4.67 -6.08 -1.94
N ASP A 227 -4.44 -5.71 -0.70
CA ASP A 227 -5.16 -4.63 -0.02
C ASP A 227 -4.26 -3.92 0.99
N ASN A 228 -4.72 -2.79 1.53
CA ASN A 228 -4.06 -2.01 2.58
C ASN A 228 -2.57 -1.75 2.27
N LEU A 229 -2.28 -1.35 1.02
CA LEU A 229 -0.91 -1.08 0.59
C LEU A 229 -0.40 0.17 1.29
N SER A 230 0.54 -0.01 2.21
CA SER A 230 1.24 1.07 2.91
C SER A 230 2.63 1.22 2.31
N VAL A 231 3.01 2.42 1.88
CA VAL A 231 4.35 2.72 1.37
C VAL A 231 4.95 3.92 2.08
N THR A 232 6.24 3.84 2.44
CA THR A 232 6.95 4.99 3.00
C THR A 232 7.82 5.63 1.92
N PRO A 233 7.57 6.88 1.49
CA PRO A 233 8.44 7.55 0.51
C PRO A 233 9.82 7.82 1.11
N VAL A 234 10.84 8.01 0.26
CA VAL A 234 12.02 8.77 0.72
C VAL A 234 11.54 10.15 1.18
N SER A 235 12.13 10.70 2.25
CA SER A 235 11.80 12.05 2.70
C SER A 235 12.01 13.04 1.55
N ILE A 236 10.91 13.50 0.96
CA ILE A 236 10.92 14.52 -0.09
C ILE A 236 11.20 15.84 0.63
N PRO A 237 12.30 16.55 0.31
CA PRO A 237 12.57 17.85 0.93
C PRO A 237 11.34 18.73 0.75
N GLU A 238 10.84 19.31 1.85
CA GLU A 238 9.71 20.24 1.77
C GLU A 238 9.96 21.26 0.67
N PRO A 239 8.95 21.62 -0.14
CA PRO A 239 9.15 22.62 -1.16
C PRO A 239 9.73 23.86 -0.49
N GLY A 240 10.81 24.40 -1.06
CA GLY A 240 11.51 25.57 -0.52
C GLY A 240 10.63 26.81 -0.38
N SER A 241 9.34 26.74 -0.75
CA SER A 241 8.30 27.70 -0.45
C SER A 241 8.11 27.96 1.05
N LEU A 242 8.25 26.97 1.94
CA LEU A 242 8.18 27.22 3.39
C LEU A 242 9.39 28.02 3.89
N LEU A 243 10.58 27.67 3.40
CA LEU A 243 11.79 28.47 3.64
C LEU A 243 11.65 29.87 3.03
N LEU A 244 11.10 29.99 1.84
CA LEU A 244 10.88 31.27 1.16
C LEU A 244 9.82 32.11 1.87
N PHE A 245 8.77 31.50 2.39
CA PHE A 245 7.73 32.15 3.16
C PHE A 245 8.28 32.63 4.50
N GLY A 246 9.04 31.79 5.20
CA GLY A 246 9.76 32.18 6.41
C GLY A 246 10.74 33.33 6.15
N ALA A 247 11.54 33.24 5.09
CA ALA A 247 12.45 34.30 4.67
C ALA A 247 11.70 35.59 4.28
N GLY A 248 10.56 35.46 3.60
CA GLY A 248 9.69 36.56 3.21
C GLY A 248 9.09 37.29 4.41
N LEU A 249 8.58 36.55 5.40
CA LEU A 249 8.09 37.10 6.66
C LEU A 249 9.20 37.81 7.44
N LEU A 250 10.40 37.23 7.49
CA LEU A 250 11.57 37.85 8.12
C LEU A 250 11.96 39.16 7.41
N ALA A 251 12.00 39.17 6.08
CA ALA A 251 12.28 40.36 5.29
C ALA A 251 11.22 41.46 5.51
N LEU A 252 9.94 41.08 5.57
CA LEU A 252 8.84 41.99 5.86
C LEU A 252 8.97 42.60 7.26
N ALA A 253 9.23 41.77 8.27
CA ALA A 253 9.42 42.23 9.65
C ALA A 253 10.61 43.20 9.77
N ALA A 254 11.73 42.91 9.08
CA ALA A 254 12.88 43.80 9.03
C ALA A 254 12.55 45.15 8.37
N ARG A 255 11.73 45.15 7.31
CA ARG A 255 11.26 46.38 6.64
C ARG A 255 10.35 47.21 7.55
N LEU A 256 9.39 46.59 8.24
CA LEU A 256 8.47 47.27 9.14
C LEU A 256 9.19 47.96 10.30
N ARG A 257 10.23 47.33 10.86
CA ARG A 257 11.08 47.96 11.90
C ARG A 257 11.74 49.24 11.40
N ARG A 258 12.35 49.22 10.20
CA ARG A 258 12.99 50.41 9.61
C ARG A 258 12.03 51.57 9.39
N VAL A 259 10.77 51.29 9.03
CA VAL A 259 9.75 52.34 8.84
C VAL A 259 9.38 52.98 10.17
N ARG A 260 9.23 52.18 11.24
CA ARG A 260 8.90 52.71 12.58
C ARG A 260 10.00 53.63 13.12
N ASP A 261 11.27 53.25 12.96
CA ASP A 261 12.39 54.05 13.43
C ASP A 261 12.49 55.43 12.74
N ARG A 262 12.04 55.55 11.48
CA ARG A 262 12.00 56.83 10.75
C ARG A 262 10.85 57.75 11.17
N SER A 263 9.80 57.21 11.79
CA SER A 263 8.65 58.01 12.24
C SER A 263 8.87 58.71 13.58
N MET A 264 9.96 58.39 14.28
CA MET A 264 10.32 58.95 15.59
C MET A 264 11.49 59.94 15.53
N SER A 265 11.98 60.27 14.33
CA SER A 265 13.00 61.31 14.07
C SER A 265 12.36 62.55 13.46
#